data_AF-A0A855K9V8-F1
#
_entry.id   AF-A0A855K9V8-F1
#
_cell.length_a   1.000
_cell.length_b   1.000
_cell.length_c   1.000
_cell.angle_alpha   90.00
_cell.angle_beta   90.00
_cell.angle_gamma   90.00
#
_symmetry.space_group_name_H-M   'P 1'
#
loop_
_entity.id
_entity.type
_entity.pdbx_description
1 polymer ?
#
loop_
_entity_poly.entity_id
_entity_poly.type
_entity_poly.pdbx_seq_one_letter_code
_entity_poly.pdbx_strand_id
1 'polypeptide(L)'
;KYEIGHGDVVIAAITSCTNTSNPSVLIGAGLLARNAAAKGLKAKPWVKTSLAPGSQVVAGYLADSGLQADLDKVGFNLVGFGCTTCIGNSG
;
A
#
# COMPACT_ATOMS: atom_id res chain seq x y z
N LYS A 1 21.49 -5.89 11.69
CA LYS A 1 21.52 -6.68 10.44
C LYS A 1 20.27 -7.53 10.43
N TYR A 2 19.48 -7.53 9.36
CA TYR A 2 18.26 -8.35 9.27
C TYR A 2 18.61 -9.72 8.68
N GLU A 3 17.97 -10.77 9.18
CA GLU A 3 18.02 -12.10 8.57
C GLU A 3 16.89 -12.19 7.55
N ILE A 4 17.22 -12.57 6.31
CA ILE A 4 16.28 -12.75 5.21
C ILE A 4 16.47 -14.17 4.71
N GLY A 5 15.38 -14.92 4.65
CA GLY A 5 15.33 -16.31 4.20
C GLY A 5 14.38 -16.51 3.01
N HIS A 6 14.24 -17.76 2.60
CA HIS A 6 13.29 -18.13 1.56
C HIS A 6 11.85 -17.91 2.04
N GLY A 7 11.06 -17.22 1.22
CA GLY A 7 9.66 -16.89 1.51
C GLY A 7 9.46 -15.52 2.16
N ASP A 8 10.53 -14.82 2.55
CA ASP A 8 10.41 -13.45 3.05
C ASP A 8 9.97 -12.50 1.94
N VAL A 9 8.95 -11.70 2.24
CA VAL A 9 8.45 -10.66 1.34
C VAL A 9 9.47 -9.53 1.32
N VAL A 10 9.92 -9.13 0.13
CA VAL A 10 10.83 -7.98 -0.08
C VAL A 10 10.16 -6.81 -0.80
N ILE A 11 9.05 -7.06 -1.50
CA ILE A 11 8.23 -6.02 -2.16
C ILE A 11 6.76 -6.31 -1.83
N ALA A 12 6.04 -5.28 -1.41
CA ALA A 12 4.59 -5.32 -1.22
C ALA A 12 3.97 -4.06 -1.83
N ALA A 13 3.34 -4.18 -2.98
CA ALA A 13 2.80 -3.03 -3.72
C ALA A 13 1.28 -3.14 -3.88
N ILE A 14 0.55 -2.12 -3.43
CA ILE A 14 -0.84 -1.89 -3.82
C ILE A 14 -0.80 -1.12 -5.14
N THR A 15 -0.95 -1.85 -6.24
CA THR A 15 -0.80 -1.35 -7.61
C THR A 15 -1.83 -2.01 -8.53
N SER A 16 -1.70 -1.81 -9.85
CA SER A 16 -2.57 -2.31 -10.93
C SER A 16 -3.92 -1.61 -10.99
N CYS A 17 -4.32 -1.22 -12.21
CA CYS A 17 -5.67 -0.72 -12.48
C CYS A 17 -6.75 -1.76 -12.14
N THR A 18 -6.44 -3.06 -12.22
CA THR A 18 -7.36 -4.16 -11.92
C THR A 18 -7.92 -4.06 -10.49
N ASN A 19 -7.07 -3.74 -9.51
CA ASN A 19 -7.47 -3.69 -8.10
C ASN A 19 -7.64 -2.26 -7.58
N THR A 20 -6.85 -1.29 -8.06
CA THR A 20 -6.97 0.09 -7.60
C THR A 20 -8.21 0.80 -8.13
N SER A 21 -8.84 0.27 -9.19
CA SER A 21 -10.16 0.75 -9.67
C SER A 21 -11.34 0.20 -8.85
N ASN A 22 -11.12 -0.76 -7.96
CA ASN A 22 -12.16 -1.36 -7.13
C ASN A 22 -12.13 -0.74 -5.71
N PRO A 23 -13.09 0.15 -5.36
CA PRO A 23 -13.08 0.80 -4.06
C PRO A 23 -13.22 -0.17 -2.89
N SER A 24 -13.93 -1.29 -3.06
CA SER A 24 -14.17 -2.24 -1.97
C SER A 24 -12.86 -2.84 -1.44
N VAL A 25 -11.93 -3.21 -2.34
CA VAL A 25 -10.66 -3.78 -1.92
C VAL A 25 -9.69 -2.72 -1.37
N LEU A 26 -9.71 -1.49 -1.89
CA LEU A 26 -8.85 -0.42 -1.37
C LEU A 26 -9.32 0.12 -0.03
N ILE A 27 -10.62 0.29 0.16
CA ILE A 27 -11.19 0.61 1.47
C ILE A 27 -10.92 -0.54 2.45
N GLY A 28 -11.06 -1.80 2.01
CA GLY A 28 -10.69 -2.96 2.82
C GLY A 28 -9.22 -2.92 3.27
N ALA A 29 -8.30 -2.59 2.36
CA ALA A 29 -6.89 -2.43 2.68
C ALA A 29 -6.64 -1.29 3.68
N GLY A 30 -7.31 -0.15 3.50
CA GLY A 30 -7.23 0.98 4.43
C GLY A 30 -7.77 0.64 5.82
N LEU A 31 -8.91 -0.04 5.92
CA LEU A 31 -9.47 -0.48 7.19
C LEU A 31 -8.58 -1.49 7.91
N LEU A 32 -7.93 -2.39 7.15
CA LEU A 32 -6.94 -3.31 7.70
C LEU A 32 -5.71 -2.54 8.22
N ALA A 33 -5.21 -1.57 7.43
CA ALA A 33 -4.10 -0.71 7.83
C ALA A 33 -4.42 0.07 9.11
N ARG A 34 -5.63 0.62 9.26
CA ARG A 34 -6.10 1.28 10.49
C ARG A 34 -5.99 0.36 11.70
N ASN A 35 -6.50 -0.87 11.57
CA ASN A 35 -6.47 -1.84 12.66
C ASN A 35 -5.05 -2.28 13.01
N ALA A 36 -4.17 -2.41 12.01
CA ALA A 36 -2.76 -2.75 12.20
C ALA A 36 -2.00 -1.59 12.88
N ALA A 37 -2.20 -0.36 12.40
CA ALA A 37 -1.60 0.84 12.95
C ALA A 37 -2.03 1.09 14.40
N ALA A 38 -3.32 0.88 14.74
CA ALA A 38 -3.82 0.97 16.10
C ALA A 38 -3.16 -0.05 17.05
N LYS A 39 -2.64 -1.17 16.52
CA LYS A 39 -1.87 -2.17 17.25
C LYS A 39 -0.36 -1.93 17.21
N GLY A 40 0.10 -0.83 16.62
CA GLY A 40 1.53 -0.52 16.46
C GLY A 40 2.25 -1.42 15.45
N LEU A 41 1.54 -2.17 14.61
CA LEU A 41 2.14 -3.03 13.59
C LEU A 41 2.62 -2.19 12.41
N LYS A 42 3.78 -2.56 11.87
CA LYS A 42 4.37 -1.98 10.66
C LYS A 42 5.02 -3.07 9.80
N ALA A 43 5.18 -2.80 8.52
CA ALA A 43 5.97 -3.66 7.64
C ALA A 43 7.40 -3.81 8.19
N LYS A 44 8.02 -4.97 7.92
CA LYS A 44 9.42 -5.18 8.26
C LYS A 44 10.29 -4.19 7.47
N PRO A 45 11.41 -3.73 8.04
CA PRO A 45 12.21 -2.63 7.46
C PRO A 45 12.90 -2.95 6.14
N TRP A 46 12.97 -4.22 5.73
CA TRP A 46 13.49 -4.64 4.43
C TRP A 46 12.42 -4.72 3.34
N VAL A 47 11.14 -4.55 3.68
CA VAL A 47 10.04 -4.64 2.72
C VAL A 47 9.86 -3.29 2.05
N LYS A 48 9.97 -3.24 0.72
CA LYS A 48 9.60 -2.07 -0.06
C LYS A 48 8.10 -2.04 -0.26
N THR A 49 7.41 -1.22 0.53
CA THR A 49 5.98 -0.98 0.43
C THR A 49 5.67 0.21 -0.50
N SER A 50 4.58 0.11 -1.27
CA SER A 50 4.14 1.22 -2.11
C SER A 50 2.64 1.19 -2.40
N LEU A 51 2.04 2.37 -2.54
CA LEU A 51 0.67 2.57 -3.03
C LEU A 51 0.72 3.38 -4.33
N ALA A 52 0.25 2.79 -5.42
CA ALA A 52 0.19 3.41 -6.74
C ALA A 52 -1.23 3.27 -7.34
N PRO A 53 -2.14 4.21 -7.04
CA PRO A 53 -3.49 4.20 -7.58
C PRO A 53 -3.53 4.45 -9.09
N GLY A 54 -4.54 3.90 -9.76
CA GLY A 54 -4.78 4.18 -11.18
C GLY A 54 -5.31 5.59 -11.48
N SER A 55 -5.82 6.33 -10.48
CA SER A 55 -6.35 7.68 -10.65
C SER A 55 -6.29 8.52 -9.38
N GLN A 56 -6.40 9.84 -9.52
CA GLN A 56 -6.48 10.78 -8.39
C GLN A 56 -7.77 10.63 -7.59
N VAL A 57 -8.86 10.17 -8.21
CA VAL A 57 -10.14 9.89 -7.52
C VAL A 57 -9.95 8.87 -6.40
N VAL A 58 -9.09 7.88 -6.63
CA VAL A 58 -8.78 6.86 -5.64
C VAL A 58 -8.05 7.42 -4.43
N ALA A 59 -7.05 8.28 -4.66
CA ALA A 59 -6.37 8.98 -3.58
C ALA A 59 -7.33 9.93 -2.83
N GLY A 60 -8.27 10.56 -3.54
CA GLY A 60 -9.30 11.42 -2.96
C GLY A 60 -10.14 10.71 -1.90
N TYR A 61 -10.79 9.59 -2.24
CA TYR A 61 -11.63 8.90 -1.25
C TYR A 61 -10.83 8.28 -0.10
N LEU A 62 -9.56 7.90 -0.30
CA LEU A 62 -8.68 7.41 0.77
C LEU A 62 -8.29 8.55 1.73
N ALA A 63 -8.09 9.75 1.21
CA ALA A 63 -7.83 10.94 2.01
C ALA A 63 -9.10 11.37 2.77
N ASP A 64 -10.25 11.46 2.10
CA ASP A 64 -11.52 11.89 2.69
C ASP A 64 -12.01 10.93 3.80
N SER A 65 -11.73 9.64 3.65
CA SER A 65 -12.02 8.63 4.69
C SER A 65 -11.01 8.59 5.84
N GLY A 66 -9.90 9.34 5.74
CA GLY A 66 -8.78 9.31 6.69
C GLY A 66 -7.91 8.04 6.60
N LEU A 67 -8.25 7.09 5.72
CA LEU A 67 -7.55 5.81 5.60
C LEU A 67 -6.16 5.94 4.97
N GLN A 68 -5.90 6.99 4.19
CA GLN A 68 -4.56 7.26 3.66
C GLN A 68 -3.52 7.41 4.80
N ALA A 69 -3.87 8.13 5.87
CA ALA A 69 -2.98 8.32 7.01
C ALA A 69 -2.67 6.99 7.73
N ASP A 70 -3.61 6.04 7.73
CA ASP A 70 -3.39 4.72 8.31
C ASP A 70 -2.54 3.82 7.40
N LEU A 71 -2.74 3.90 6.09
CA LEU A 71 -1.87 3.26 5.09
C LEU A 71 -0.42 3.76 5.21
N ASP A 72 -0.23 5.06 5.38
CA ASP A 72 1.10 5.66 5.56
C ASP A 72 1.78 5.14 6.83
N LYS A 73 1.05 4.97 7.95
CA LYS A 73 1.61 4.44 9.21
C LYS A 73 2.19 3.04 9.08
N VAL A 74 1.60 2.21 8.21
CA VAL A 74 2.05 0.84 7.95
C VAL A 74 3.01 0.72 6.75
N GLY A 75 3.33 1.85 6.09
CA GLY A 75 4.35 1.98 5.05
C GLY A 75 3.81 2.08 3.61
N PHE A 76 2.50 2.05 3.39
CA PHE A 76 1.90 2.12 2.06
C PHE A 76 1.65 3.56 1.61
N ASN A 77 2.73 4.33 1.49
CA ASN A 77 2.69 5.71 1.04
C ASN A 77 2.34 5.80 -0.45
N LEU A 78 1.61 6.86 -0.81
CA LEU A 78 1.34 7.20 -2.20
C LEU A 78 2.65 7.55 -2.92
N VAL A 79 3.07 6.72 -3.87
CA VAL A 79 4.31 6.93 -4.64
C VAL A 79 4.09 7.52 -6.03
N GLY A 80 2.84 7.51 -6.52
CA GLY A 80 2.48 8.08 -7.81
C GLY A 80 1.22 7.46 -8.40
N PHE A 81 0.83 7.95 -9.58
CA PHE A 81 -0.33 7.46 -10.32
C PHE A 81 0.13 6.80 -11.62
N GLY A 82 -0.13 5.50 -11.78
CA GLY A 82 0.30 4.76 -12.97
C GLY A 82 0.63 3.30 -12.69
N CYS A 83 1.20 2.63 -13.71
CA CYS A 83 1.39 1.18 -13.69
C CYS A 83 2.44 0.69 -12.67
N THR A 84 3.52 1.44 -12.44
CA THR A 84 4.56 1.15 -11.41
C THR A 84 4.97 -0.33 -11.36
N THR A 85 4.97 -0.94 -10.16
CA THR A 85 5.31 -2.35 -9.92
C THR A 85 4.51 -3.32 -10.79
N CYS A 86 3.27 -2.98 -11.22
CA CYS A 86 2.43 -3.86 -12.05
C CYS A 86 3.08 -4.20 -13.40
N ILE A 87 3.95 -3.33 -13.92
CA ILE A 87 4.68 -3.56 -15.19
C ILE A 87 6.18 -3.77 -14.96
N GLY A 88 6.59 -4.06 -13.72
CA GLY A 88 8.00 -4.26 -13.36
C GLY A 88 8.78 -2.98 -13.02
N ASN A 89 8.14 -1.80 -13.05
CA ASN A 89 8.75 -0.55 -12.58
C ASN A 89 8.69 -0.47 -11.04
N SER A 90 9.38 -1.41 -10.38
CA SER A 90 9.37 -1.62 -8.93
C SER A 90 10.57 -1.00 -8.20
N GLY A 91 11.52 -0.45 -8.96
CA GLY A 91 12.69 0.31 -8.48
C GLY A 91 12.38 1.78 -8.40
#